data_AF-A0A7C3D2G0-F1
#
_entry.id   AF-A0A7C3D2G0-F1
#
_cell.length_a   1.000
_cell.length_b   1.000
_cell.length_c   1.000
_cell.angle_alpha   90.00
_cell.angle_beta   90.00
_cell.angle_gamma   90.00
#
_symmetry.space_group_name_H-M   'P 1'
#
loop_
_entity.id
_entity.type
_entity.pdbx_description
1 polymer ?
#
loop_
_entity_poly.entity_id
_entity_poly.type
_entity_poly.pdbx_seq_one_letter_code
_entity_poly.pdbx_strand_id
1 'polypeptide(L)'
;MDKRDSFRHNVLTSGHRACSGCGEAMAARMVSDLVGPDAIYINATGCLQVFTTHNQQSSWQVPWIHSVFANAAAVASGVEAALRIKGKDTPVVVQAGDGGTFDIGLQCLSGMIERGHDVLFVCYDNEAYMNTGVQRSSSTPHAVRTS
;
A
#
# COMPACT_ATOMS: atom_id res chain seq x y z
N MET A 1 12.83 22.72 13.41
CA MET A 1 11.99 22.05 12.40
C MET A 1 11.63 23.09 11.36
N ASP A 2 11.94 22.86 10.08
CA ASP A 2 11.51 23.75 9.00
C ASP A 2 9.97 23.70 8.88
N LYS A 3 9.29 24.79 8.49
CA LYS A 3 7.85 24.75 8.20
C LYS A 3 7.52 23.73 7.10
N ARG A 4 8.47 23.43 6.22
CA ARG A 4 8.39 22.36 5.20
C ARG A 4 8.40 20.95 5.79
N ASP A 5 8.74 20.76 7.06
CA ASP A 5 8.79 19.45 7.71
C ASP A 5 7.56 19.19 8.60
N SER A 6 6.56 20.09 8.62
CA SER A 6 5.40 19.98 9.51
C SER A 6 4.54 18.73 9.24
N PHE A 7 4.63 18.15 8.05
CA PHE A 7 3.92 16.94 7.63
C PHE A 7 4.80 15.67 7.67
N ARG A 8 6.08 15.78 8.06
CA ARG A 8 6.98 14.62 8.12
C ARG A 8 6.79 13.86 9.43
N HIS A 9 5.87 12.91 9.42
CA HIS A 9 5.61 12.02 10.55
C HIS A 9 6.55 10.80 10.58
N ASN A 10 7.22 10.49 9.46
CA ASN A 10 8.03 9.29 9.27
C ASN A 10 7.23 8.00 9.51
N VAL A 11 5.99 7.97 9.03
CA VAL A 11 5.11 6.80 9.11
C VAL A 11 5.78 5.57 8.50
N LEU A 12 6.42 5.78 7.34
CA LEU A 12 7.37 4.86 6.75
C LEU A 12 8.79 5.43 6.89
N THR A 13 9.59 4.81 7.77
CA THR A 13 10.94 5.30 8.09
C THR A 13 12.02 4.69 7.19
N SER A 14 13.27 5.13 7.38
CA SER A 14 14.44 4.54 6.73
C SER A 14 14.72 3.12 7.24
N GLY A 15 15.70 2.42 6.64
CA GLY A 15 16.05 1.05 7.02
C GLY A 15 15.27 -0.05 6.27
N HIS A 16 14.56 0.32 5.22
CA HIS A 16 13.94 -0.62 4.27
C HIS A 16 14.90 -1.02 3.14
N ARG A 17 14.57 -2.08 2.40
CA ARG A 17 15.43 -2.67 1.34
C ARG A 17 15.04 -2.29 -0.09
N ALA A 18 14.38 -1.16 -0.28
CA ALA A 18 13.99 -0.69 -1.60
C ALA A 18 15.21 -0.43 -2.48
N CYS A 19 15.04 -0.51 -3.81
CA CYS A 19 16.07 -0.12 -4.76
C CYS A 19 16.51 1.34 -4.54
N SER A 20 17.76 1.67 -4.87
CA SER A 20 18.24 3.05 -4.85
C SER A 20 17.41 3.91 -5.82
N GLY A 21 16.76 4.95 -5.29
CA GLY A 21 15.86 5.80 -6.08
C GLY A 21 14.48 5.17 -6.36
N CYS A 22 14.04 4.16 -5.60
CA CYS A 22 12.73 3.54 -5.77
C CYS A 22 11.59 4.57 -5.71
N GLY A 23 10.88 4.75 -6.83
CA GLY A 23 9.74 5.65 -6.94
C GLY A 23 8.57 5.24 -6.05
N GLU A 24 8.30 3.94 -5.93
CA GLU A 24 7.24 3.40 -5.05
C GLU A 24 7.53 3.71 -3.58
N ALA A 25 8.78 3.56 -3.10
CA ALA A 25 9.14 3.90 -1.73
C ALA A 25 8.94 5.39 -1.43
N MET A 26 9.29 6.26 -2.39
CA MET A 26 9.07 7.70 -2.27
C MET A 26 7.56 8.02 -2.23
N ALA A 27 6.78 7.48 -3.15
CA ALA A 27 5.33 7.67 -3.22
C ALA A 27 4.62 7.15 -1.97
N ALA A 28 4.99 5.96 -1.50
CA ALA A 28 4.48 5.38 -0.26
C ALA A 28 4.75 6.26 0.95
N ARG A 29 5.98 6.77 1.08
CA ARG A 29 6.31 7.70 2.16
C ARG A 29 5.51 9.00 2.07
N MET A 30 5.37 9.59 0.89
CA MET A 30 4.59 10.83 0.71
C MET A 30 3.12 10.64 1.09
N VAL A 31 2.51 9.54 0.64
CA VAL A 31 1.11 9.19 0.98
C VAL A 31 0.97 8.99 2.48
N SER A 32 1.83 8.17 3.09
CA SER A 32 1.73 7.86 4.52
C SER A 32 2.03 9.07 5.41
N ASP A 33 2.98 9.94 5.05
CA ASP A 33 3.23 11.18 5.78
C ASP A 33 2.07 12.18 5.63
N LEU A 34 1.38 12.22 4.48
CA LEU A 34 0.22 13.09 4.30
C LEU A 34 -1.01 12.59 5.07
N VAL A 35 -1.26 11.29 5.09
CA VAL A 35 -2.35 10.69 5.87
C VAL A 35 -2.06 10.77 7.37
N GLY A 36 -0.80 10.56 7.75
CA GLY A 36 -0.34 10.70 9.13
C GLY A 36 -0.38 9.41 9.95
N PRO A 37 0.05 9.50 11.22
CA PRO A 37 0.34 8.34 12.05
C PRO A 37 -0.90 7.68 12.70
N ASP A 38 -2.04 8.36 12.69
CA ASP A 38 -3.29 7.89 13.31
C ASP A 38 -4.08 6.92 12.42
N ALA A 39 -3.55 6.57 11.24
CA ALA A 39 -4.18 5.65 10.30
C ALA A 39 -3.68 4.20 10.45
N ILE A 40 -4.49 3.26 9.97
CA ILE A 40 -4.10 1.86 9.81
C ILE A 40 -3.74 1.61 8.35
N TYR A 41 -2.54 1.08 8.11
CA TYR A 41 -2.03 0.81 6.77
C TYR A 41 -2.11 -0.67 6.44
N ILE A 42 -2.56 -0.99 5.23
CA ILE A 42 -2.75 -2.36 4.77
C ILE A 42 -2.02 -2.50 3.43
N ASN A 43 -1.15 -3.50 3.31
CA ASN A 43 -0.44 -3.75 2.06
C ASN A 43 -0.92 -5.02 1.39
N ALA A 44 -1.12 -4.94 0.07
CA ALA A 44 -1.06 -6.12 -0.78
C ALA A 44 0.38 -6.65 -0.84
N THR A 45 0.55 -7.96 -1.01
CA THR A 45 1.88 -8.53 -1.31
C THR A 45 2.44 -7.86 -2.57
N GLY A 46 3.69 -7.40 -2.51
CA GLY A 46 4.33 -6.66 -3.60
C GLY A 46 5.64 -6.05 -3.12
N CYS A 47 6.25 -5.20 -3.96
CA CYS A 47 7.50 -4.53 -3.63
C CYS A 47 7.41 -3.82 -2.28
N LEU A 48 6.44 -2.91 -2.09
CA LEU A 48 6.27 -2.18 -0.83
C LEU A 48 6.26 -3.10 0.40
N GLN A 49 5.47 -4.17 0.39
CA GLN A 49 5.45 -5.12 1.49
C GLN A 49 6.82 -5.80 1.68
N VAL A 50 7.40 -6.34 0.61
CA VAL A 50 8.64 -7.13 0.70
C VAL A 50 9.82 -6.30 1.18
N PHE A 51 9.98 -5.07 0.67
CA PHE A 51 11.14 -4.25 1.03
C PHE A 51 10.98 -3.57 2.39
N THR A 52 9.76 -3.35 2.87
CA THR A 52 9.52 -2.71 4.18
C THR A 52 9.46 -3.70 5.33
N THR A 53 9.19 -4.98 5.09
CA THR A 53 9.01 -5.97 6.17
C THR A 53 9.89 -7.22 6.09
N HIS A 54 11.11 -7.08 5.57
CA HIS A 54 12.00 -8.21 5.37
C HIS A 54 12.54 -8.80 6.69
N ASN A 55 12.60 -10.13 6.81
CA ASN A 55 13.19 -10.86 7.94
C ASN A 55 12.73 -10.39 9.33
N GLN A 56 11.42 -10.27 9.55
CA GLN A 56 10.80 -9.83 10.81
C GLN A 56 11.13 -8.39 11.24
N GLN A 57 11.82 -7.62 10.39
CA GLN A 57 11.97 -6.18 10.59
C GLN A 57 10.79 -5.46 9.94
N SER A 58 10.43 -4.27 10.43
CA SER A 58 9.42 -3.42 9.81
C SER A 58 9.90 -1.98 9.81
N SER A 59 9.77 -1.31 8.66
CA SER A 59 9.99 0.13 8.54
C SER A 59 8.74 0.97 8.84
N TRP A 60 7.60 0.32 9.11
CA TRP A 60 6.36 1.00 9.50
C TRP A 60 6.40 1.37 10.97
N GLN A 61 6.11 2.64 11.30
CA GLN A 61 6.09 3.17 12.67
C GLN A 61 4.67 3.24 13.25
N VAL A 62 3.72 2.59 12.60
CA VAL A 62 2.27 2.68 12.83
C VAL A 62 1.63 1.28 12.72
N PRO A 63 0.37 1.10 13.14
CA PRO A 63 -0.36 -0.14 12.88
C PRO A 63 -0.39 -0.45 11.39
N TRP A 64 0.21 -1.59 11.04
CA TRP A 64 0.33 -2.06 9.67
C TRP A 64 -0.08 -3.54 9.59
N ILE A 65 -0.80 -3.90 8.53
CA ILE A 65 -1.31 -5.25 8.32
C ILE A 65 -0.95 -5.74 6.91
N HIS A 66 -0.53 -7.00 6.85
CA HIS A 66 -0.43 -7.77 5.63
C HIS A 66 -1.20 -9.08 5.79
N SER A 67 -1.88 -9.50 4.72
CA SER A 67 -2.56 -10.79 4.64
C SER A 67 -2.02 -11.57 3.45
N VAL A 68 -2.58 -11.36 2.25
CA VAL A 68 -2.11 -11.97 1.02
C VAL A 68 -2.21 -10.98 -0.15
N PHE A 69 -1.73 -11.41 -1.31
CA PHE A 69 -1.68 -10.56 -2.49
C PHE A 69 -3.07 -10.09 -2.95
N ALA A 70 -4.03 -11.01 -2.99
CA ALA A 70 -5.31 -10.81 -3.66
C ALA A 70 -6.37 -10.03 -2.86
N ASN A 71 -6.17 -9.81 -1.54
CA ASN A 71 -7.28 -9.48 -0.65
C ASN A 71 -7.11 -8.21 0.19
N ALA A 72 -6.13 -7.35 -0.09
CA ALA A 72 -5.88 -6.15 0.73
C ALA A 72 -7.13 -5.26 0.91
N ALA A 73 -7.92 -5.05 -0.15
CA ALA A 73 -9.18 -4.31 -0.08
C ALA A 73 -10.27 -5.01 0.77
N ALA A 74 -10.31 -6.35 0.76
CA ALA A 74 -11.24 -7.11 1.61
C ALA A 74 -10.81 -7.05 3.08
N VAL A 75 -9.51 -7.09 3.37
CA VAL A 75 -8.97 -6.88 4.72
C VAL A 75 -9.34 -5.47 5.21
N ALA A 76 -9.16 -4.45 4.38
CA ALA A 76 -9.54 -3.08 4.70
C ALA A 76 -11.03 -2.92 4.97
N SER A 77 -11.88 -3.55 4.17
CA SER A 77 -13.33 -3.60 4.42
C SER A 77 -13.66 -4.14 5.81
N GLY A 78 -12.96 -5.20 6.25
CA GLY A 78 -13.14 -5.78 7.58
C GLY A 78 -12.63 -4.87 8.71
N VAL A 79 -11.46 -4.24 8.52
CA VAL A 79 -10.87 -3.30 9.48
C VAL A 79 -11.77 -2.06 9.65
N GLU A 80 -12.21 -1.45 8.55
CA GLU A 80 -13.11 -0.29 8.56
C GLU A 80 -14.43 -0.63 9.26
N ALA A 81 -15.07 -1.76 8.90
CA ALA A 81 -16.32 -2.18 9.53
C ALA A 81 -16.16 -2.40 11.04
N ALA A 82 -15.02 -2.97 11.46
CA ALA A 82 -14.72 -3.16 12.88
C ALA A 82 -14.48 -1.83 13.62
N LEU A 83 -13.80 -0.87 13.00
CA LEU A 83 -13.58 0.47 13.58
C LEU A 83 -14.90 1.23 13.72
N ARG A 84 -15.77 1.16 12.70
CA ARG A 84 -17.11 1.75 12.72
C ARG A 84 -17.97 1.22 13.86
N ILE A 85 -18.00 -0.10 14.06
CA ILE A 85 -18.73 -0.73 15.20
C ILE A 85 -18.16 -0.26 16.55
N LYS A 86 -16.85 -0.01 16.62
CA LYS A 86 -16.17 0.49 17.81
C LYS A 86 -16.30 2.01 17.99
N GLY A 87 -17.01 2.71 17.10
CA GLY A 87 -17.18 4.16 17.14
C GLY A 87 -15.86 4.93 16.96
N LYS A 88 -14.89 4.37 16.22
CA LYS A 88 -13.60 4.99 15.94
C LYS A 88 -13.54 5.54 14.52
N ASP A 89 -13.10 6.78 14.39
CA ASP A 89 -12.91 7.49 13.12
C ASP A 89 -11.45 7.36 12.62
N THR A 90 -10.86 6.19 12.80
CA THR A 90 -9.46 5.92 12.45
C THR A 90 -9.37 5.68 10.93
N PRO A 91 -8.57 6.46 10.17
CA PRO A 91 -8.46 6.26 8.73
C PRO A 91 -7.87 4.89 8.38
N VAL A 92 -8.38 4.27 7.32
CA VAL A 92 -7.88 2.99 6.79
C VAL A 92 -7.32 3.21 5.40
N VAL A 93 -6.06 2.82 5.19
CA VAL A 93 -5.35 3.02 3.92
C VAL A 93 -4.90 1.68 3.37
N VAL A 94 -5.27 1.40 2.12
CA VAL A 94 -4.70 0.31 1.34
C VAL A 94 -3.64 0.85 0.40
N GLN A 95 -2.50 0.19 0.38
CA GLN A 95 -1.41 0.45 -0.56
C GLN A 95 -1.10 -0.83 -1.32
N ALA A 96 -1.24 -0.78 -2.64
CA ALA A 96 -1.05 -1.91 -3.53
C ALA A 96 -0.22 -1.49 -4.76
N GLY A 97 0.50 -2.44 -5.34
CA GLY A 97 1.04 -2.27 -6.69
C GLY A 97 -0.05 -2.43 -7.76
N ASP A 98 0.34 -2.22 -9.00
CA ASP A 98 -0.48 -2.45 -10.19
C ASP A 98 -1.04 -3.88 -10.28
N GLY A 99 -0.22 -4.91 -10.05
CA GLY A 99 -0.70 -6.30 -10.06
C GLY A 99 -1.74 -6.59 -8.98
N GLY A 100 -1.64 -5.94 -7.82
CA GLY A 100 -2.62 -6.01 -6.74
C GLY A 100 -3.88 -5.16 -6.97
N THR A 101 -3.92 -4.40 -8.06
CA THR A 101 -4.99 -3.44 -8.37
C THR A 101 -5.72 -3.81 -9.67
N PHE A 102 -4.98 -3.89 -10.78
CA PHE A 102 -5.52 -4.13 -12.12
C PHE A 102 -5.74 -5.62 -12.40
N ASP A 103 -5.05 -6.51 -11.68
CA ASP A 103 -5.11 -7.96 -11.89
C ASP A 103 -5.77 -8.68 -10.70
N ILE A 104 -4.98 -9.35 -9.87
CA ILE A 104 -5.48 -10.34 -8.90
C ILE A 104 -6.34 -9.73 -7.79
N GLY A 105 -6.10 -8.46 -7.45
CA GLY A 105 -6.85 -7.76 -6.41
C GLY A 105 -8.10 -7.01 -6.89
N LEU A 106 -8.34 -6.95 -8.21
CA LEU A 106 -9.43 -6.16 -8.79
C LEU A 106 -10.80 -6.56 -8.24
N GLN A 107 -11.05 -7.86 -8.05
CA GLN A 107 -12.32 -8.35 -7.52
C GLN A 107 -12.58 -7.83 -6.09
N CYS A 108 -11.55 -7.87 -5.22
CA CYS A 108 -11.68 -7.39 -3.84
C CYS A 108 -11.83 -5.87 -3.79
N LEU A 109 -11.10 -5.14 -4.65
CA LEU A 109 -11.21 -3.70 -4.80
C LEU A 109 -12.62 -3.29 -5.24
N SER A 110 -13.12 -3.90 -6.32
CA SER A 110 -14.48 -3.66 -6.81
C SER A 110 -15.52 -3.95 -5.73
N GLY A 111 -15.40 -5.06 -5.00
CA GLY A 111 -16.33 -5.37 -3.92
C GLY A 111 -16.27 -4.37 -2.76
N MET A 112 -15.09 -3.83 -2.42
CA MET A 112 -14.96 -2.80 -1.39
C MET A 112 -15.64 -1.49 -1.80
N ILE A 113 -15.43 -1.07 -3.06
CA ILE A 113 -16.06 0.12 -3.63
C ILE A 113 -17.57 -0.02 -3.68
N GLU A 114 -18.08 -1.17 -4.16
CA GLU A 114 -19.51 -1.45 -4.25
C GLU A 114 -20.22 -1.36 -2.89
N ARG A 115 -19.54 -1.78 -1.81
CA ARG A 115 -20.07 -1.69 -0.44
C ARG A 115 -19.93 -0.30 0.18
N GLY A 116 -19.29 0.65 -0.50
CA GLY A 116 -19.13 2.03 -0.02
C GLY A 116 -18.30 2.14 1.27
N HIS A 117 -17.27 1.30 1.44
CA HIS A 117 -16.37 1.42 2.59
C HIS A 117 -15.55 2.72 2.52
N ASP A 118 -15.43 3.41 3.65
CA ASP A 118 -14.60 4.61 3.78
C ASP A 118 -13.11 4.22 3.96
N VAL A 119 -12.46 3.97 2.83
CA VAL A 119 -11.07 3.49 2.75
C VAL A 119 -10.35 4.25 1.64
N LEU A 120 -9.17 4.78 1.95
CA LEU A 120 -8.26 5.28 0.91
C LEU A 120 -7.53 4.11 0.27
N PHE A 121 -7.77 3.84 -1.02
CA PHE A 121 -7.01 2.85 -1.78
C PHE A 121 -6.02 3.54 -2.71
N VAL A 122 -4.74 3.19 -2.62
CA VAL A 122 -3.66 3.76 -3.42
C VAL A 122 -2.97 2.67 -4.23
N CYS A 123 -2.96 2.85 -5.56
CA CYS A 123 -2.19 2.05 -6.49
C CYS A 123 -0.86 2.73 -6.81
N TYR A 124 0.25 2.07 -6.52
CA TYR A 124 1.58 2.44 -7.01
C TYR A 124 1.83 1.71 -8.32
N ASP A 125 1.45 2.35 -9.42
CA ASP A 125 1.62 1.79 -10.75
C ASP A 125 3.08 1.93 -11.20
N ASN A 126 3.82 0.84 -11.12
CA ASN A 126 5.16 0.71 -11.67
C ASN A 126 5.17 -0.16 -12.95
N GLU A 127 3.99 -0.41 -13.54
CA GLU A 127 3.80 -1.00 -14.86
C GLU A 127 4.30 -2.45 -15.05
N ALA A 128 4.60 -3.17 -13.97
CA ALA A 128 4.95 -4.59 -14.00
C ALA A 128 4.88 -5.21 -12.61
N TYR A 129 4.83 -6.55 -12.54
CA TYR A 129 5.11 -7.26 -11.28
C TYR A 129 6.60 -7.19 -10.93
N MET A 130 7.02 -6.06 -10.35
CA MET A 130 8.42 -5.76 -10.08
C MET A 130 9.07 -6.76 -9.12
N ASN A 131 8.39 -7.09 -8.02
CA ASN A 131 8.95 -7.93 -6.96
C ASN A 131 9.31 -9.36 -7.43
N THR A 132 8.54 -9.91 -8.36
CA THR A 132 8.72 -11.28 -8.83
C THR A 132 9.75 -11.40 -9.94
N GLY A 133 10.35 -10.29 -10.39
CA GLY A 133 11.32 -10.28 -11.48
C GLY A 133 10.88 -9.51 -12.72
N VAL A 134 9.99 -8.52 -12.57
CA VAL A 134 9.53 -7.65 -13.67
C VAL A 134 8.74 -8.45 -14.71
N GLN A 135 7.68 -9.13 -14.29
CA GLN A 135 6.72 -9.80 -15.19
C GLN A 135 5.63 -8.85 -15.66
N ARG A 136 5.06 -9.13 -16.84
CA ARG A 136 3.96 -8.36 -17.41
C ARG A 136 2.72 -8.37 -16.50
N SER A 137 2.17 -7.19 -16.27
CA SER A 137 0.87 -6.95 -15.62
C SER A 137 -0.13 -6.33 -16.59
N SER A 138 -1.38 -6.15 -16.17
CA SER A 138 -2.36 -5.44 -17.00
C SER A 138 -2.10 -3.94 -17.15
N SER A 139 -1.25 -3.32 -16.33
CA SER A 139 -0.82 -1.93 -16.55
C SER A 139 0.41 -1.81 -17.45
N THR A 140 1.15 -2.90 -17.71
CA THR A 140 2.31 -2.88 -18.62
C THR A 140 1.93 -2.31 -20.00
N PRO A 141 2.57 -1.20 -20.43
CA PRO A 141 2.28 -0.59 -21.72
C PRO A 141 2.53 -1.55 -22.88
N HIS A 142 1.82 -1.31 -23.99
CA HIS A 142 1.99 -2.09 -25.20
C HIS A 142 3.45 -2.10 -25.67
N ALA A 143 3.92 -3.28 -26.11
CA ALA A 143 5.28 -3.50 -26.61
C ALA A 143 6.44 -3.31 -25.61
N VAL A 144 6.16 -3.12 -24.32
CA VAL A 144 7.20 -3.16 -23.28
C VAL A 144 7.69 -4.60 -23.09
N ARG A 145 9.02 -4.76 -23.06
CA ARG A 145 9.66 -6.05 -22.77
C ARG A 145 9.76 -6.24 -21.25
N THR A 146 9.18 -7.33 -20.77
CA THR A 146 9.34 -7.84 -19.40
C THR A 146 10.30 -9.03 -19.39
N SER A 147 10.72 -9.47 -18.19
CA SER A 147 11.61 -10.63 -18.05
C SER A 147 10.93 -11.96 -18.35
#